data_AF-A0A968VTU6-F1
#
_entry.id   AF-A0A968VTU6-F1
#
_cell.length_a   1.000
_cell.length_b   1.000
_cell.length_c   1.000
_cell.angle_alpha   90.00
_cell.angle_beta   90.00
_cell.angle_gamma   90.00
#
_symmetry.space_group_name_H-M   'P 1'
#
loop_
_entity.id
_entity.type
_entity.pdbx_description
1 polymer ?
#
loop_
_entity_poly.entity_id
_entity_poly.type
_entity_poly.pdbx_seq_one_letter_code
_entity_poly.pdbx_strand_id
1 'polypeptide(L)'
;MVTQIDSGTGLLGGPITTYGTLNVDVGVTTGKIVQVAAGNKLPVIDGSDLTNINAVKLQTRDVGNVAPNANDVLRWNGSMWLPAAVTSGTVVNVASGTGLLGGPITNNGTLSVDVGVTAGKIVQVAAGNKLPVIDGSDLTNINAAKLQTRDVGNVAPNANDVLRWNGSMWLPAAVTSGTVTSIEAGTGLLGGTITNNGTISVDVGVTTGDIVQVAAGNKLPVIDGSNLTNVNAISLQGYAVQNVAPTDGYVLKWNNSASRWEPTANTDNGITQLTGDISASGSGSVAATLTNGVVTTPKLFTNPGVNRLVMTDATTGATLEPLACGNGEVLVWGGATGWDCATVANALGTGYIVDGGNTRGAAITIGTKDNYALNFETNDTTKMIITTAGDVGIGTTSPDSTAKLTVTDGTQDAKITI
;
A
#
# COMPACT_ATOMS: atom_id res chain seq x y z
N MET A 1 -27.55 173.82 -5.04
CA MET A 1 -26.35 173.21 -4.43
C MET A 1 -26.86 172.14 -3.48
N VAL A 2 -26.52 170.85 -3.70
CA VAL A 2 -26.94 169.74 -2.81
C VAL A 2 -26.04 169.79 -1.58
N THR A 3 -26.64 169.93 -0.40
CA THR A 3 -25.89 170.15 0.86
C THR A 3 -25.76 168.88 1.71
N GLN A 4 -26.49 167.82 1.39
CA GLN A 4 -26.48 166.55 2.12
C GLN A 4 -26.94 165.38 1.23
N ILE A 5 -26.40 164.19 1.49
CA ILE A 5 -26.87 162.92 0.90
C ILE A 5 -27.20 161.97 2.05
N ASP A 6 -28.43 161.46 2.07
CA ASP A 6 -28.80 160.32 2.91
C ASP A 6 -28.25 159.04 2.26
N SER A 7 -27.38 158.33 2.98
CA SER A 7 -26.71 157.14 2.46
C SER A 7 -27.47 155.86 2.82
N GLY A 8 -27.65 154.97 1.84
CA GLY A 8 -28.18 153.62 2.05
C GLY A 8 -27.19 152.71 2.79
N THR A 9 -27.65 151.52 3.18
CA THR A 9 -26.83 150.49 3.85
C THR A 9 -25.52 150.22 3.12
N GLY A 10 -24.39 150.29 3.84
CA GLY A 10 -23.03 150.07 3.31
C GLY A 10 -22.29 151.35 2.89
N LEU A 11 -22.90 152.53 3.00
CA LEU A 11 -22.28 153.83 2.73
C LEU A 11 -22.38 154.75 3.95
N LEU A 12 -21.29 155.45 4.28
CA LEU A 12 -21.22 156.46 5.35
C LEU A 12 -21.35 157.85 4.72
N GLY A 13 -22.53 158.47 4.85
CA GLY A 13 -22.79 159.84 4.38
C GLY A 13 -22.06 160.93 5.18
N GLY A 14 -22.05 162.18 4.67
CA GLY A 14 -21.45 163.37 5.28
C GLY A 14 -21.63 164.66 4.46
N PRO A 15 -21.36 165.87 5.01
CA PRO A 15 -21.57 167.14 4.31
C PRO A 15 -20.60 167.35 3.13
N ILE A 16 -21.09 167.87 2.01
CA ILE A 16 -20.29 168.13 0.79
C ILE A 16 -19.71 169.55 0.83
N THR A 17 -18.38 169.69 0.85
CA THR A 17 -17.66 170.96 0.64
C THR A 17 -17.11 171.03 -0.81
N THR A 18 -16.22 171.99 -1.12
CA THR A 18 -15.74 172.30 -2.49
C THR A 18 -15.24 171.09 -3.31
N TYR A 19 -14.84 169.98 -2.66
CA TYR A 19 -14.79 168.63 -3.24
C TYR A 19 -15.34 167.62 -2.20
N GLY A 20 -16.42 166.89 -2.50
CA GLY A 20 -17.02 165.91 -1.58
C GLY A 20 -16.49 164.49 -1.79
N THR A 21 -16.16 163.78 -0.71
CA THR A 21 -15.83 162.34 -0.70
C THR A 21 -16.92 161.53 0.00
N LEU A 22 -17.28 160.38 -0.56
CA LEU A 22 -18.22 159.41 0.02
C LEU A 22 -17.45 158.16 0.45
N ASN A 23 -17.53 157.77 1.71
CA ASN A 23 -16.85 156.58 2.23
C ASN A 23 -17.77 155.36 2.18
N VAL A 24 -17.23 154.23 1.75
CA VAL A 24 -17.91 152.92 1.79
C VAL A 24 -17.61 152.27 3.13
N ASP A 25 -18.64 151.82 3.84
CA ASP A 25 -18.46 151.11 5.10
C ASP A 25 -18.08 149.65 4.83
N VAL A 26 -16.77 149.42 4.72
CA VAL A 26 -16.20 148.10 4.44
C VAL A 26 -15.83 147.38 5.73
N GLY A 27 -16.07 146.08 5.76
CA GLY A 27 -15.72 145.23 6.91
C GLY A 27 -16.37 143.86 6.83
N VAL A 28 -16.11 143.04 7.84
CA VAL A 28 -16.57 141.64 7.92
C VAL A 28 -17.71 141.43 8.92
N THR A 29 -18.26 142.51 9.49
CA THR A 29 -19.42 142.46 10.38
C THR A 29 -20.71 142.72 9.61
N THR A 30 -21.83 142.20 10.11
CA THR A 30 -23.15 142.29 9.47
C THR A 30 -23.52 143.73 9.08
N GLY A 31 -24.04 143.90 7.86
CA GLY A 31 -24.46 145.20 7.30
C GLY A 31 -23.36 145.98 6.57
N LYS A 32 -22.11 145.52 6.61
CA LYS A 32 -20.98 146.12 5.87
C LYS A 32 -20.78 145.48 4.50
N ILE A 33 -20.20 146.23 3.56
CA ILE A 33 -19.81 145.70 2.25
C ILE A 33 -18.49 144.94 2.42
N VAL A 34 -18.47 143.66 2.07
CA VAL A 34 -17.26 142.85 2.10
C VAL A 34 -16.35 143.25 0.94
N GLN A 35 -15.18 143.82 1.25
CA GLN A 35 -14.18 144.17 0.27
C GLN A 35 -13.25 142.98 0.01
N VAL A 36 -13.02 142.65 -1.26
CA VAL A 36 -12.11 141.59 -1.67
C VAL A 36 -10.67 142.02 -1.36
N ALA A 37 -9.92 141.18 -0.64
CA ALA A 37 -8.52 141.43 -0.31
C ALA A 37 -7.62 141.24 -1.55
N ALA A 38 -6.40 141.78 -1.49
CA ALA A 38 -5.42 141.64 -2.56
C ALA A 38 -5.22 140.15 -2.95
N GLY A 39 -5.27 139.86 -4.25
CA GLY A 39 -5.21 138.50 -4.79
C GLY A 39 -6.56 137.80 -4.97
N ASN A 40 -7.67 138.55 -5.08
CA ASN A 40 -9.03 138.04 -5.29
C ASN A 40 -9.50 137.07 -4.20
N LYS A 41 -9.08 137.28 -2.96
CA LYS A 41 -9.45 136.44 -1.81
C LYS A 41 -10.44 137.16 -0.90
N LEU A 42 -11.40 136.42 -0.38
CA LEU A 42 -12.28 136.93 0.67
C LEU A 42 -11.50 137.07 1.99
N PRO A 43 -11.87 138.02 2.88
CA PRO A 43 -11.23 138.19 4.19
C PRO A 43 -11.29 136.92 5.06
N VAL A 44 -10.30 136.75 5.95
CA VAL A 44 -9.91 135.50 6.65
C VAL A 44 -10.86 135.07 7.80
N ILE A 45 -12.14 135.46 7.79
CA ILE A 45 -13.12 134.92 8.77
C ILE A 45 -14.15 134.09 8.01
N ASP A 46 -14.24 132.83 8.44
CA ASP A 46 -15.06 131.72 7.98
C ASP A 46 -16.25 132.12 7.07
N GLY A 47 -16.16 131.73 5.80
CA GLY A 47 -17.22 131.93 4.81
C GLY A 47 -18.40 130.97 4.98
N SER A 48 -18.71 130.55 6.21
CA SER A 48 -19.74 129.55 6.52
C SER A 48 -21.15 130.02 6.16
N ASP A 49 -21.38 131.33 6.08
CA ASP A 49 -22.65 131.92 5.62
C ASP A 49 -22.70 132.19 4.11
N LEU A 50 -21.62 131.87 3.36
CA LEU A 50 -21.62 131.95 1.90
C LEU A 50 -22.33 130.72 1.33
N THR A 51 -23.62 130.88 1.05
CA THR A 51 -24.42 129.87 0.36
C THR A 51 -24.20 129.93 -1.16
N ASN A 52 -24.42 128.81 -1.87
CA ASN A 52 -24.23 128.64 -3.32
C ASN A 52 -22.77 128.73 -3.84
N ILE A 53 -21.78 128.34 -3.03
CA ILE A 53 -20.39 128.16 -3.49
C ILE A 53 -20.15 126.69 -3.86
N ASN A 54 -19.83 126.43 -5.13
CA ASN A 54 -19.35 125.12 -5.58
C ASN A 54 -17.83 125.04 -5.44
N ALA A 55 -17.33 123.96 -4.84
CA ALA A 55 -15.90 123.67 -4.83
C ALA A 55 -15.45 123.29 -6.26
N VAL A 56 -14.73 124.18 -6.94
CA VAL A 56 -14.22 123.94 -8.30
C VAL A 56 -12.89 123.19 -8.29
N LYS A 57 -12.13 123.25 -7.18
CA LYS A 57 -10.81 122.60 -7.05
C LYS A 57 -10.60 121.96 -5.67
N LEU A 58 -9.91 120.84 -5.65
CA LEU A 58 -9.35 120.21 -4.45
C LEU A 58 -7.82 120.07 -4.62
N GLN A 59 -7.04 120.71 -3.73
CA GLN A 59 -5.57 120.78 -3.82
C GLN A 59 -5.05 121.11 -5.24
N THR A 60 -5.59 122.16 -5.86
CA THR A 60 -5.29 122.65 -7.23
C THR A 60 -5.86 121.84 -8.39
N ARG A 61 -6.46 120.68 -8.13
CA ARG A 61 -7.04 119.81 -9.17
C ARG A 61 -8.54 120.05 -9.32
N ASP A 62 -9.00 120.10 -10.56
CA ASP A 62 -10.41 120.36 -10.85
C ASP A 62 -11.32 119.28 -10.23
N VAL A 63 -12.45 119.71 -9.68
CA VAL A 63 -13.54 118.86 -9.22
C VAL A 63 -14.66 119.01 -10.24
N GLY A 64 -15.09 117.91 -10.85
CA GLY A 64 -16.08 117.94 -11.90
C GLY A 64 -17.46 118.31 -11.40
N ASN A 65 -18.23 119.00 -12.24
CA ASN A 65 -19.58 119.45 -11.94
C ASN A 65 -20.64 118.34 -12.11
N VAL A 66 -20.34 117.14 -11.64
CA VAL A 66 -21.23 115.97 -11.73
C VAL A 66 -21.70 115.60 -10.32
N ALA A 67 -23.01 115.50 -10.12
CA ALA A 67 -23.58 115.10 -8.84
C ALA A 67 -23.24 113.61 -8.54
N PRO A 68 -22.78 113.27 -7.33
CA PRO A 68 -22.56 111.88 -6.94
C PRO A 68 -23.88 111.13 -6.77
N ASN A 69 -23.89 109.84 -7.10
CA ASN A 69 -24.94 108.92 -6.64
C ASN A 69 -24.62 108.43 -5.22
N ALA A 70 -25.60 107.78 -4.59
CA ALA A 70 -25.38 107.12 -3.30
C ALA A 70 -24.25 106.08 -3.40
N ASN A 71 -23.29 106.15 -2.47
CA ASN A 71 -22.09 105.31 -2.37
C ASN A 71 -21.02 105.52 -3.46
N ASP A 72 -21.15 106.55 -4.31
CA ASP A 72 -20.03 106.97 -5.14
C ASP A 72 -18.93 107.55 -4.25
N VAL A 73 -17.67 107.25 -4.61
CA VAL A 73 -16.49 107.87 -3.99
C VAL A 73 -15.88 108.87 -4.97
N LEU A 74 -15.27 109.92 -4.43
CA LEU A 74 -14.52 110.87 -5.25
C LEU A 74 -13.25 110.17 -5.75
N ARG A 75 -13.17 109.89 -7.06
CA ARG A 75 -12.07 109.17 -7.68
C ARG A 75 -11.36 110.05 -8.70
N TRP A 76 -10.03 110.03 -8.66
CA TRP A 76 -9.22 110.71 -9.66
C TRP A 76 -9.30 109.93 -10.97
N ASN A 77 -9.85 110.54 -12.03
CA ASN A 77 -9.98 109.89 -13.33
C ASN A 77 -8.75 110.05 -14.23
N GLY A 78 -7.69 110.73 -13.75
CA GLY A 78 -6.52 111.10 -14.56
C GLY A 78 -6.42 112.60 -14.86
N SER A 79 -7.55 113.31 -14.90
CA SER A 79 -7.62 114.74 -15.25
C SER A 79 -8.40 115.59 -14.25
N MET A 80 -9.41 115.05 -13.58
CA MET A 80 -10.21 115.74 -12.57
C MET A 80 -10.78 114.74 -11.55
N TRP A 81 -11.24 115.26 -10.40
CA TRP A 81 -11.97 114.46 -9.42
C TRP A 81 -13.43 114.33 -9.85
N LEU A 82 -13.92 113.09 -9.98
CA LEU A 82 -15.32 112.79 -10.30
C LEU A 82 -15.86 111.73 -9.32
N PRO A 83 -17.16 111.75 -9.00
CA PRO A 83 -17.81 110.62 -8.35
C PRO A 83 -17.72 109.36 -9.23
N ALA A 84 -17.38 108.23 -8.62
CA ALA A 84 -17.39 106.94 -9.28
C ALA A 84 -17.82 105.83 -8.31
N ALA A 85 -18.58 104.87 -8.82
CA ALA A 85 -18.98 103.68 -8.07
C ALA A 85 -17.77 102.78 -7.75
N VAL A 86 -17.79 102.15 -6.58
CA VAL A 86 -16.78 101.17 -6.18
C VAL A 86 -17.26 99.77 -6.60
N THR A 87 -16.64 99.17 -7.60
CA THR A 87 -17.06 97.86 -8.15
C THR A 87 -16.24 96.67 -7.66
N SER A 88 -15.18 96.86 -6.87
CA SER A 88 -14.40 95.76 -6.27
C SER A 88 -13.66 96.17 -4.99
N GLY A 89 -13.47 95.21 -4.08
CA GLY A 89 -12.56 95.34 -2.94
C GLY A 89 -11.08 95.29 -3.35
N THR A 90 -10.15 95.46 -2.40
CA THR A 90 -8.70 95.58 -2.66
C THR A 90 -7.93 94.25 -2.72
N VAL A 91 -8.55 93.13 -2.33
CA VAL A 91 -7.89 91.80 -2.34
C VAL A 91 -7.96 91.19 -3.74
N VAL A 92 -6.80 90.97 -4.35
CA VAL A 92 -6.68 90.43 -5.72
C VAL A 92 -6.19 88.98 -5.77
N ASN A 93 -5.58 88.46 -4.69
CA ASN A 93 -5.04 87.10 -4.63
C ASN A 93 -5.00 86.59 -3.17
N VAL A 94 -5.09 85.26 -3.00
CA VAL A 94 -4.93 84.55 -1.73
C VAL A 94 -3.95 83.40 -1.94
N ALA A 95 -2.82 83.42 -1.23
CA ALA A 95 -1.93 82.28 -1.16
C ALA A 95 -2.57 81.18 -0.29
N SER A 96 -2.89 80.03 -0.87
CA SER A 96 -3.49 78.90 -0.16
C SER A 96 -2.44 77.86 0.23
N GLY A 97 -2.68 77.19 1.37
CA GLY A 97 -1.90 76.02 1.79
C GLY A 97 -2.29 74.75 1.03
N THR A 98 -1.63 73.64 1.35
CA THR A 98 -1.95 72.30 0.83
C THR A 98 -3.43 71.95 1.06
N GLY A 99 -4.07 71.33 0.05
CA GLY A 99 -5.48 70.95 0.12
C GLY A 99 -6.49 72.06 -0.20
N LEU A 100 -6.05 73.27 -0.53
CA LEU A 100 -6.91 74.36 -0.98
C LEU A 100 -6.43 74.88 -2.35
N LEU A 101 -7.33 75.00 -3.31
CA LEU A 101 -7.05 75.72 -4.55
C LEU A 101 -7.33 77.20 -4.32
N GLY A 102 -6.26 77.99 -4.17
CA GLY A 102 -6.31 79.44 -4.29
C GLY A 102 -6.35 79.91 -5.75
N GLY A 103 -6.42 81.22 -5.96
CA GLY A 103 -6.44 81.81 -7.30
C GLY A 103 -6.80 83.31 -7.28
N PRO A 104 -6.67 84.00 -8.43
CA PRO A 104 -7.05 85.41 -8.56
C PRO A 104 -8.55 85.62 -8.30
N ILE A 105 -8.89 86.66 -7.54
CA ILE A 105 -10.30 87.03 -7.27
C ILE A 105 -10.74 88.02 -8.36
N THR A 106 -11.62 87.59 -9.26
CA THR A 106 -12.11 88.41 -10.38
C THR A 106 -13.50 89.00 -10.17
N ASN A 107 -14.28 88.49 -9.21
CA ASN A 107 -15.59 89.06 -8.84
C ASN A 107 -15.94 88.76 -7.36
N ASN A 108 -16.40 87.54 -7.06
CA ASN A 108 -16.55 87.03 -5.69
C ASN A 108 -15.43 86.01 -5.40
N GLY A 109 -14.74 86.12 -4.27
CA GLY A 109 -13.69 85.17 -3.89
C GLY A 109 -14.29 83.87 -3.35
N THR A 110 -14.03 82.74 -4.01
CA THR A 110 -14.33 81.40 -3.49
C THR A 110 -13.03 80.63 -3.28
N LEU A 111 -12.80 80.12 -2.08
CA LEU A 111 -11.75 79.13 -1.84
C LEU A 111 -12.33 77.74 -2.09
N SER A 112 -11.73 76.99 -3.01
CA SER A 112 -12.11 75.59 -3.26
C SER A 112 -11.19 74.66 -2.49
N VAL A 113 -11.73 73.54 -2.02
CA VAL A 113 -10.93 72.47 -1.39
C VAL A 113 -10.44 71.54 -2.48
N ASP A 114 -9.13 71.29 -2.53
CA ASP A 114 -8.55 70.31 -3.45
C ASP A 114 -8.85 68.91 -2.95
N VAL A 115 -10.01 68.38 -3.34
CA VAL A 115 -10.46 67.05 -2.92
C VAL A 115 -9.97 65.97 -3.87
N GLY A 116 -9.58 64.84 -3.31
CA GLY A 116 -9.18 63.67 -4.09
C GLY A 116 -8.38 62.67 -3.26
N VAL A 117 -7.97 61.59 -3.91
CA VAL A 117 -7.25 60.46 -3.28
C VAL A 117 -5.77 60.39 -3.69
N THR A 118 -5.30 61.35 -4.49
CA THR A 118 -3.88 61.48 -4.84
C THR A 118 -3.14 62.31 -3.78
N ALA A 119 -1.82 62.10 -3.65
CA ALA A 119 -0.99 62.82 -2.69
C ALA A 119 -1.17 64.34 -2.75
N GLY A 120 -1.24 64.99 -1.57
CA GLY A 120 -1.40 66.44 -1.42
C GLY A 120 -2.85 66.97 -1.46
N LYS A 121 -3.84 66.11 -1.74
CA LYS A 121 -5.27 66.45 -1.73
C LYS A 121 -5.93 66.07 -0.40
N ILE A 122 -7.05 66.72 -0.08
CA ILE A 122 -7.91 66.39 1.06
C ILE A 122 -8.87 65.26 0.66
N VAL A 123 -8.87 64.16 1.42
CA VAL A 123 -9.82 63.06 1.18
C VAL A 123 -11.21 63.47 1.64
N GLN A 124 -12.16 63.55 0.71
CA GLN A 124 -13.56 63.81 1.03
C GLN A 124 -14.30 62.50 1.29
N VAL A 125 -15.10 62.45 2.36
CA VAL A 125 -15.92 61.28 2.68
C VAL A 125 -17.03 61.13 1.64
N ALA A 126 -17.14 59.95 1.04
CA ALA A 126 -18.19 59.59 0.10
C ALA A 126 -19.54 59.39 0.81
N ALA A 127 -20.63 59.34 0.04
CA ALA A 127 -21.98 59.11 0.55
C ALA A 127 -22.03 57.86 1.45
N GLY A 128 -22.69 57.99 2.62
CA GLY A 128 -22.79 56.92 3.61
C GLY A 128 -21.57 56.81 4.54
N ASN A 129 -20.83 57.91 4.76
CA ASN A 129 -19.67 57.99 5.65
C ASN A 129 -18.53 57.02 5.25
N LYS A 130 -18.35 56.77 3.95
CA LYS A 130 -17.33 55.86 3.44
C LYS A 130 -16.13 56.63 2.91
N LEU A 131 -14.93 56.08 3.05
CA LEU A 131 -13.78 56.58 2.30
C LEU A 131 -14.00 56.30 0.80
N PRO A 132 -13.53 57.18 -0.11
CA PRO A 132 -13.57 56.93 -1.54
C PRO A 132 -12.87 55.60 -1.89
N VAL A 133 -13.39 54.88 -2.89
CA VAL A 133 -12.91 53.55 -3.29
C VAL A 133 -11.58 53.68 -4.03
N ILE A 134 -10.47 53.61 -3.30
CA ILE A 134 -9.12 53.29 -3.78
C ILE A 134 -8.35 52.63 -2.62
N ASP A 135 -7.29 51.89 -2.94
CA ASP A 135 -6.43 51.20 -1.97
C ASP A 135 -5.96 52.17 -0.87
N GLY A 136 -6.46 51.94 0.35
CA GLY A 136 -6.16 52.73 1.53
C GLY A 136 -4.79 52.42 2.13
N SER A 137 -3.84 51.93 1.32
CA SER A 137 -2.51 51.46 1.74
C SER A 137 -1.73 52.47 2.56
N ASP A 138 -1.94 53.76 2.28
CA ASP A 138 -1.22 54.87 2.93
C ASP A 138 -1.98 55.45 4.14
N LEU A 139 -3.19 54.94 4.43
CA LEU A 139 -3.95 55.32 5.63
C LEU A 139 -3.39 54.58 6.85
N THR A 140 -2.40 55.20 7.48
CA THR A 140 -1.81 54.71 8.73
C THR A 140 -2.71 55.03 9.94
N ASN A 141 -2.61 54.24 11.01
CA ASN A 141 -3.38 54.40 12.26
C ASN A 141 -4.90 54.19 12.15
N ILE A 142 -5.39 53.49 11.12
CA ILE A 142 -6.78 53.02 11.05
C ILE A 142 -6.89 51.63 11.68
N ASN A 143 -7.62 51.54 12.80
CA ASN A 143 -7.98 50.25 13.39
C ASN A 143 -9.34 49.78 12.85
N ALA A 144 -9.42 48.52 12.42
CA ALA A 144 -10.70 47.91 12.07
C ALA A 144 -11.52 47.66 13.34
N ALA A 145 -12.56 48.46 13.58
CA ALA A 145 -13.47 48.29 14.73
C ALA A 145 -14.56 47.22 14.47
N LYS A 146 -14.88 46.96 13.21
CA LYS A 146 -15.89 45.98 12.78
C LYS A 146 -15.42 45.24 11.52
N LEU A 147 -15.78 43.96 11.45
CA LEU A 147 -15.75 43.17 10.23
C LEU A 147 -17.21 42.90 9.85
N GLN A 148 -17.69 43.54 8.78
CA GLN A 148 -19.11 43.69 8.47
C GLN A 148 -19.86 44.41 9.60
N THR A 149 -20.92 43.82 10.14
CA THR A 149 -21.71 44.37 11.26
C THR A 149 -21.22 43.91 12.63
N ARG A 150 -20.16 43.09 12.66
CA ARG A 150 -19.68 42.43 13.87
C ARG A 150 -18.43 43.13 14.41
N ASP A 151 -18.42 43.38 15.72
CA ASP A 151 -17.30 44.04 16.40
C ASP A 151 -16.01 43.21 16.28
N VAL A 152 -14.88 43.90 16.16
CA VAL A 152 -13.52 43.35 16.24
C VAL A 152 -12.90 43.86 17.53
N GLY A 153 -12.41 42.94 18.37
CA GLY A 153 -11.89 43.31 19.69
C GLY A 153 -10.54 44.02 19.62
N ASN A 154 -10.28 44.87 20.60
CA ASN A 154 -9.04 45.64 20.74
C ASN A 154 -7.92 44.81 21.39
N VAL A 155 -7.77 43.55 21.00
CA VAL A 155 -6.74 42.63 21.51
C VAL A 155 -5.72 42.42 20.40
N ALA A 156 -4.44 42.67 20.69
CA ALA A 156 -3.37 42.41 19.73
C ALA A 156 -3.22 40.90 19.49
N PRO A 157 -3.12 40.42 18.23
CA PRO A 157 -2.85 39.03 17.94
C PRO A 157 -1.42 38.65 18.35
N ASN A 158 -1.24 37.42 18.81
CA ASN A 158 0.08 36.79 18.85
C ASN A 158 0.46 36.25 17.46
N ALA A 159 1.72 35.87 17.30
CA ALA A 159 2.16 35.18 16.09
C ALA A 159 1.33 33.90 15.85
N ASN A 160 0.80 33.75 14.65
CA ASN A 160 -0.06 32.65 14.18
C ASN A 160 -1.48 32.59 14.76
N ASP A 161 -1.93 33.60 15.51
CA ASP A 161 -3.34 33.71 15.86
C ASP A 161 -4.18 33.96 14.59
N VAL A 162 -5.38 33.38 14.56
CA VAL A 162 -6.39 33.67 13.54
C VAL A 162 -7.53 34.47 14.15
N LEU A 163 -8.18 35.29 13.34
CA LEU A 163 -9.38 35.99 13.78
C LEU A 163 -10.55 35.00 13.88
N ARG A 164 -11.01 34.74 15.10
CA ARG A 164 -12.06 33.75 15.40
C ARG A 164 -13.27 34.44 16.02
N TRP A 165 -14.46 34.09 15.52
CA TRP A 165 -15.71 34.55 16.10
C TRP A 165 -15.95 33.85 17.43
N ASN A 166 -16.01 34.60 18.54
CA ASN A 166 -16.22 34.02 19.87
C ASN A 166 -17.70 33.93 20.30
N GLY A 167 -18.64 34.35 19.44
CA GLY A 167 -20.06 34.47 19.76
C GLY A 167 -20.56 35.92 19.86
N SER A 168 -19.68 36.87 20.22
CA SER A 168 -20.02 38.29 20.43
C SER A 168 -19.14 39.26 19.64
N MET A 169 -17.87 38.93 19.44
CA MET A 169 -16.95 39.73 18.64
C MET A 169 -15.86 38.86 18.00
N TRP A 170 -15.19 39.39 16.99
CA TRP A 170 -14.00 38.78 16.41
C TRP A 170 -12.81 39.05 17.32
N LEU A 171 -12.11 38.00 17.77
CA LEU A 171 -10.89 38.10 18.56
C LEU A 171 -9.79 37.23 17.94
N PRO A 172 -8.52 37.62 18.07
CA PRO A 172 -7.43 36.71 17.76
C PRO A 172 -7.47 35.50 18.71
N ALA A 173 -7.30 34.31 18.15
CA ALA A 173 -7.22 33.07 18.89
C ALA A 173 -6.23 32.11 18.24
N ALA A 174 -5.48 31.39 19.07
CA ALA A 174 -4.58 30.34 18.61
C ALA A 174 -5.37 29.21 17.92
N VAL A 175 -4.81 28.67 16.85
CA VAL A 175 -5.34 27.48 16.18
C VAL A 175 -4.84 26.24 16.92
N THR A 176 -5.68 25.65 17.77
CA THR A 176 -5.31 24.48 18.59
C THR A 176 -5.56 23.14 17.90
N SER A 177 -6.27 23.11 16.76
CA SER A 177 -6.51 21.89 15.96
C SER A 177 -6.74 22.23 14.48
N GLY A 178 -6.38 21.30 13.59
CA GLY A 178 -6.73 21.39 12.17
C GLY A 178 -8.25 21.27 11.93
N THR A 179 -8.69 21.53 10.70
CA THR A 179 -10.13 21.54 10.32
C THR A 179 -10.71 20.17 10.01
N VAL A 180 -9.89 19.13 9.85
CA VAL A 180 -10.35 17.77 9.58
C VAL A 180 -10.80 17.11 10.88
N THR A 181 -12.11 16.87 11.01
CA THR A 181 -12.70 16.26 12.22
C THR A 181 -12.93 14.75 12.09
N SER A 182 -13.02 14.23 10.87
CA SER A 182 -13.26 12.80 10.59
C SER A 182 -12.81 12.42 9.19
N ILE A 183 -12.47 11.15 8.99
CA ILE A 183 -12.21 10.52 7.69
C ILE A 183 -13.17 9.34 7.54
N GLU A 184 -13.96 9.32 6.47
CA GLU A 184 -14.68 8.13 6.04
C GLU A 184 -13.70 7.21 5.31
N ALA A 185 -13.41 6.07 5.91
CA ALA A 185 -12.39 5.16 5.42
C ALA A 185 -12.99 4.14 4.44
N GLY A 186 -12.27 3.87 3.35
CA GLY A 186 -12.58 2.75 2.46
C GLY A 186 -12.23 1.40 3.10
N THR A 187 -12.53 0.30 2.39
CA THR A 187 -12.22 -1.07 2.84
C THR A 187 -10.75 -1.23 3.23
N GLY A 188 -10.49 -1.82 4.40
CA GLY A 188 -9.13 -2.09 4.90
C GLY A 188 -8.50 -0.97 5.73
N LEU A 189 -9.20 0.15 5.95
CA LEU A 189 -8.78 1.21 6.85
C LEU A 189 -9.85 1.39 7.95
N LEU A 190 -9.41 1.45 9.21
CA LEU A 190 -10.27 1.91 10.30
C LEU A 190 -10.18 3.43 10.34
N GLY A 191 -11.23 4.10 9.88
CA GLY A 191 -11.39 5.55 10.07
C GLY A 191 -11.42 5.93 11.55
N GLY A 192 -11.66 7.21 11.85
CA GLY A 192 -11.75 7.65 13.24
C GLY A 192 -11.86 9.17 13.41
N THR A 193 -12.22 9.58 14.62
CA THR A 193 -12.30 10.99 15.01
C THR A 193 -10.89 11.54 15.25
N ILE A 194 -10.52 12.63 14.58
CA ILE A 194 -9.21 13.27 14.76
C ILE A 194 -9.35 14.40 15.78
N THR A 195 -8.75 14.23 16.97
CA THR A 195 -8.88 15.19 18.07
C THR A 195 -7.63 16.05 18.30
N ASN A 196 -6.44 15.61 17.90
CA ASN A 196 -5.19 16.40 17.96
C ASN A 196 -4.23 16.03 16.81
N ASN A 197 -3.71 14.80 16.81
CA ASN A 197 -2.95 14.21 15.71
C ASN A 197 -3.76 13.03 15.17
N GLY A 198 -3.97 12.95 13.86
CA GLY A 198 -4.72 11.87 13.22
C GLY A 198 -3.80 10.71 12.86
N THR A 199 -3.97 9.56 13.50
CA THR A 199 -3.43 8.30 12.99
C THR A 199 -4.52 7.55 12.24
N ILE A 200 -4.27 7.22 10.97
CA ILE A 200 -5.12 6.30 10.22
C ILE A 200 -4.64 4.89 10.54
N SER A 201 -5.49 4.09 11.17
CA SER A 201 -5.20 2.69 11.40
C SER A 201 -5.60 1.86 10.19
N VAL A 202 -4.75 0.91 9.82
CA VAL A 202 -5.08 -0.09 8.81
C VAL A 202 -5.83 -1.21 9.53
N ASP A 203 -6.94 -1.66 8.96
CA ASP A 203 -7.68 -2.81 9.49
C ASP A 203 -6.92 -4.06 9.13
N VAL A 204 -6.11 -4.52 10.08
CA VAL A 204 -5.18 -5.63 9.88
C VAL A 204 -5.65 -6.84 10.66
N GLY A 205 -5.65 -7.98 9.98
CA GLY A 205 -6.22 -9.18 10.55
C GLY A 205 -6.29 -10.30 9.54
N VAL A 206 -7.06 -11.31 9.92
CA VAL A 206 -7.22 -12.56 9.16
C VAL A 206 -8.69 -12.83 8.82
N THR A 207 -9.57 -11.86 9.11
CA THR A 207 -11.01 -11.97 8.86
C THR A 207 -11.40 -11.26 7.55
N THR A 208 -12.62 -11.51 7.08
CA THR A 208 -13.08 -10.96 5.80
C THR A 208 -13.19 -9.44 5.85
N GLY A 209 -12.43 -8.75 4.98
CA GLY A 209 -12.37 -7.29 4.91
C GLY A 209 -11.05 -6.71 5.42
N ASP A 210 -10.27 -7.50 6.15
CA ASP A 210 -8.98 -7.09 6.70
C ASP A 210 -7.86 -7.10 5.64
N ILE A 211 -6.89 -6.20 5.81
CA ILE A 211 -5.62 -6.23 5.09
C ILE A 211 -4.66 -7.16 5.82
N VAL A 212 -4.23 -8.22 5.15
CA VAL A 212 -3.25 -9.17 5.69
C VAL A 212 -1.87 -8.49 5.76
N GLN A 213 -1.33 -8.32 6.97
CA GLN A 213 0.04 -7.85 7.18
C GLN A 213 1.02 -9.02 7.22
N VAL A 214 2.17 -8.87 6.56
CA VAL A 214 3.31 -9.78 6.70
C VAL A 214 3.87 -9.69 8.12
N ALA A 215 3.88 -10.83 8.83
CA ALA A 215 4.50 -10.98 10.12
C ALA A 215 6.03 -10.89 10.02
N ALA A 216 6.68 -10.65 11.17
CA ALA A 216 8.13 -10.62 11.28
C ALA A 216 8.78 -11.87 10.65
N GLY A 217 9.79 -11.65 9.81
CA GLY A 217 10.43 -12.71 9.01
C GLY A 217 9.77 -12.99 7.66
N ASN A 218 9.03 -12.03 7.10
CA ASN A 218 8.36 -12.10 5.80
C ASN A 218 7.40 -13.29 5.66
N LYS A 219 6.66 -13.60 6.74
CA LYS A 219 5.70 -14.70 6.77
C LYS A 219 4.29 -14.15 6.71
N LEU A 220 3.41 -14.79 5.94
CA LEU A 220 1.98 -14.54 6.08
C LEU A 220 1.54 -15.05 7.48
N PRO A 221 0.59 -14.36 8.15
CA PRO A 221 -0.04 -14.86 9.37
C PRO A 221 -0.62 -16.25 9.10
N VAL A 222 -0.75 -17.08 10.15
CA VAL A 222 -1.24 -18.47 10.07
C VAL A 222 -2.72 -18.48 9.64
N ILE A 223 -2.95 -18.32 8.34
CA ILE A 223 -4.22 -18.48 7.66
C ILE A 223 -4.06 -19.69 6.76
N ASP A 224 -5.12 -20.48 6.62
CA ASP A 224 -5.30 -21.33 5.46
C ASP A 224 -5.30 -20.44 4.21
N GLY A 225 -4.18 -20.40 3.48
CA GLY A 225 -3.98 -19.60 2.27
C GLY A 225 -4.79 -20.09 1.06
N SER A 226 -5.87 -20.86 1.27
CA SER A 226 -6.69 -21.50 0.25
C SER A 226 -7.31 -20.54 -0.78
N ASN A 227 -7.50 -19.27 -0.42
CA ASN A 227 -8.00 -18.23 -1.32
C ASN A 227 -6.89 -17.36 -1.96
N LEU A 228 -5.61 -17.61 -1.66
CA LEU A 228 -4.51 -16.94 -2.35
C LEU A 228 -4.28 -17.58 -3.72
N THR A 229 -4.96 -17.07 -4.74
CA THR A 229 -4.75 -17.50 -6.13
C THR A 229 -3.44 -16.93 -6.70
N ASN A 230 -2.82 -17.63 -7.66
CA ASN A 230 -1.55 -17.24 -8.31
C ASN A 230 -0.31 -17.22 -7.39
N VAL A 231 -0.35 -17.93 -6.26
CA VAL A 231 0.84 -18.16 -5.43
C VAL A 231 1.56 -19.42 -5.92
N ASN A 232 2.67 -19.23 -6.62
CA ASN A 232 3.55 -20.34 -6.99
C ASN A 232 4.41 -20.74 -5.79
N ALA A 233 4.43 -22.03 -5.46
CA ALA A 233 5.38 -22.55 -4.47
C ALA A 233 6.80 -22.52 -5.04
N ILE A 234 7.60 -21.53 -4.63
CA ILE A 234 9.00 -21.39 -5.06
C ILE A 234 9.92 -22.30 -4.24
N SER A 235 9.54 -22.62 -2.99
CA SER A 235 10.30 -23.50 -2.11
C SER A 235 9.40 -24.34 -1.22
N LEU A 236 9.87 -25.53 -0.85
CA LEU A 236 9.23 -26.43 0.11
C LEU A 236 10.28 -26.84 1.15
N GLN A 237 9.99 -26.54 2.43
CA GLN A 237 10.91 -26.75 3.57
C GLN A 237 12.29 -26.09 3.40
N GLY A 238 12.35 -24.92 2.76
CA GLY A 238 13.60 -24.17 2.56
C GLY A 238 14.40 -24.55 1.32
N TYR A 239 13.94 -25.54 0.55
CA TYR A 239 14.57 -25.94 -0.71
C TYR A 239 13.74 -25.53 -1.91
N ALA A 240 14.40 -25.13 -2.99
CA ALA A 240 13.72 -24.70 -4.22
C ALA A 240 12.81 -25.81 -4.77
N VAL A 241 11.68 -25.42 -5.35
CA VAL A 241 10.86 -26.27 -6.22
C VAL A 241 11.20 -25.90 -7.66
N GLN A 242 11.57 -26.89 -8.47
CA GLN A 242 11.94 -26.65 -9.86
C GLN A 242 10.76 -26.06 -10.64
N ASN A 243 11.03 -24.98 -11.36
CA ASN A 243 10.04 -24.28 -12.17
C ASN A 243 9.81 -24.98 -13.53
N VAL A 244 9.32 -26.21 -13.48
CA VAL A 244 8.87 -26.98 -14.66
C VAL A 244 7.45 -27.46 -14.38
N ALA A 245 6.54 -27.24 -15.33
CA ALA A 245 5.17 -27.70 -15.17
C ALA A 245 5.12 -29.24 -15.13
N PRO A 246 4.51 -29.86 -14.10
CA PRO A 246 4.31 -31.30 -14.09
C PRO A 246 3.31 -31.70 -15.19
N THR A 247 3.52 -32.86 -15.80
CA THR A 247 2.48 -33.53 -16.59
C THR A 247 1.71 -34.51 -15.71
N ASP A 248 0.63 -35.11 -16.25
CA ASP A 248 -0.11 -36.14 -15.54
C ASP A 248 0.81 -37.29 -15.07
N GLY A 249 0.58 -37.80 -13.87
CA GLY A 249 1.39 -38.85 -13.22
C GLY A 249 2.74 -38.41 -12.61
N TYR A 250 3.04 -37.10 -12.59
CA TYR A 250 4.28 -36.60 -11.96
C TYR A 250 4.09 -36.37 -10.46
N VAL A 251 5.16 -36.62 -9.69
CA VAL A 251 5.24 -36.34 -8.26
C VAL A 251 6.48 -35.49 -7.98
N LEU A 252 6.44 -34.68 -6.91
CA LEU A 252 7.64 -33.96 -6.45
C LEU A 252 8.59 -34.95 -5.79
N LYS A 253 9.73 -35.23 -6.43
CA LYS A 253 10.83 -36.03 -5.88
C LYS A 253 11.96 -35.12 -5.43
N TRP A 254 12.60 -35.46 -4.32
CA TRP A 254 13.80 -34.76 -3.87
C TRP A 254 14.98 -35.12 -4.78
N ASN A 255 15.58 -34.13 -5.45
CA ASN A 255 16.84 -34.31 -6.17
C ASN A 255 18.00 -33.85 -5.29
N ASN A 256 18.70 -34.82 -4.69
CA ASN A 256 19.80 -34.55 -3.77
C ASN A 256 20.98 -33.82 -4.43
N SER A 257 21.30 -34.15 -5.68
CA SER A 257 22.40 -33.53 -6.43
C SER A 257 22.13 -32.06 -6.75
N ALA A 258 20.86 -31.71 -6.97
CA ALA A 258 20.43 -30.36 -7.25
C ALA A 258 19.92 -29.59 -6.02
N SER A 259 19.83 -30.24 -4.85
CA SER A 259 19.26 -29.70 -3.61
C SER A 259 17.91 -29.00 -3.80
N ARG A 260 17.04 -29.61 -4.60
CA ARG A 260 15.72 -29.05 -4.94
C ARG A 260 14.67 -30.16 -5.10
N TRP A 261 13.41 -29.79 -4.95
CA TRP A 261 12.26 -30.61 -5.30
C TRP A 261 11.98 -30.52 -6.80
N GLU A 262 11.81 -31.65 -7.47
CA GLU A 262 11.62 -31.72 -8.92
C GLU A 262 10.39 -32.54 -9.27
N PRO A 263 9.48 -32.02 -10.12
CA PRO A 263 8.39 -32.82 -10.63
C PRO A 263 8.98 -33.87 -11.59
N THR A 264 8.83 -35.14 -11.22
CA THR A 264 9.37 -36.29 -11.96
C THR A 264 8.24 -37.30 -12.16
N ALA A 265 8.22 -37.97 -13.31
CA ALA A 265 7.30 -39.08 -13.55
C ALA A 265 7.37 -40.10 -12.40
N ASN A 266 6.21 -40.49 -11.86
CA ASN A 266 6.16 -41.53 -10.86
C ASN A 266 6.29 -42.90 -11.52
N THR A 267 7.52 -43.39 -11.70
CA THR A 267 7.81 -44.73 -12.22
C THR A 267 7.71 -45.83 -11.15
N ASP A 268 7.53 -45.46 -9.87
CA ASP A 268 7.21 -46.40 -8.80
C ASP A 268 5.73 -46.74 -8.86
N ASN A 269 5.37 -47.63 -9.78
CA ASN A 269 4.03 -48.21 -9.83
C ASN A 269 3.80 -49.26 -8.72
N GLY A 270 4.81 -49.51 -7.87
CA GLY A 270 4.80 -50.63 -6.94
C GLY A 270 4.57 -51.97 -7.66
N ILE A 271 4.30 -53.00 -6.88
CA ILE A 271 3.77 -54.25 -7.41
C ILE A 271 2.28 -54.01 -7.67
N THR A 272 1.87 -53.87 -8.94
CA THR A 272 0.47 -53.62 -9.30
C THR A 272 -0.40 -54.86 -9.16
N GLN A 273 0.20 -56.05 -9.22
CA GLN A 273 -0.44 -57.32 -8.90
C GLN A 273 0.59 -58.43 -8.64
N LEU A 274 0.45 -59.14 -7.52
CA LEU A 274 0.92 -60.52 -7.35
C LEU A 274 -0.31 -61.36 -7.03
N THR A 275 -0.54 -62.43 -7.79
CA THR A 275 -1.68 -63.33 -7.63
C THR A 275 -1.20 -64.75 -7.32
N GLY A 276 -1.93 -65.48 -6.48
CA GLY A 276 -1.60 -66.85 -6.10
C GLY A 276 -0.79 -66.92 -4.80
N ASP A 277 0.29 -67.72 -4.80
CA ASP A 277 1.02 -68.09 -3.57
C ASP A 277 2.15 -67.14 -3.17
N ILE A 278 2.42 -66.17 -4.03
CA ILE A 278 3.37 -65.11 -3.76
C ILE A 278 2.55 -63.90 -3.35
N SER A 279 2.64 -63.54 -2.07
CA SER A 279 2.09 -62.28 -1.58
C SER A 279 3.24 -61.31 -1.36
N ALA A 280 3.15 -60.12 -1.94
CA ALA A 280 3.90 -58.96 -1.49
C ALA A 280 2.94 -57.76 -1.51
N SER A 281 2.79 -57.10 -0.37
CA SER A 281 1.92 -55.94 -0.21
C SER A 281 2.72 -54.79 0.39
N GLY A 282 2.52 -53.57 -0.12
CA GLY A 282 3.17 -52.36 0.38
C GLY A 282 3.75 -51.52 -0.74
N SER A 283 4.08 -50.27 -0.42
CA SER A 283 4.81 -49.34 -1.28
C SER A 283 6.33 -49.45 -1.03
N GLY A 284 7.13 -49.36 -2.09
CA GLY A 284 8.61 -49.39 -2.00
C GLY A 284 9.21 -50.79 -2.18
N SER A 285 10.43 -50.99 -1.67
CA SER A 285 11.12 -52.29 -1.75
C SER A 285 10.46 -53.28 -0.79
N VAL A 286 9.66 -54.19 -1.32
CA VAL A 286 9.00 -55.27 -0.56
C VAL A 286 9.65 -56.60 -0.94
N ALA A 287 10.14 -57.34 0.05
CA ALA A 287 10.58 -58.71 -0.17
C ALA A 287 9.36 -59.59 -0.45
N ALA A 288 9.26 -60.12 -1.67
CA ALA A 288 8.27 -61.13 -1.99
C ALA A 288 8.70 -62.47 -1.38
N THR A 289 7.90 -63.02 -0.47
CA THR A 289 8.21 -64.27 0.24
C THR A 289 7.17 -65.33 -0.03
N LEU A 290 7.60 -66.57 -0.24
CA LEU A 290 6.74 -67.74 -0.08
C LEU A 290 6.76 -68.15 1.40
N THR A 291 5.59 -68.26 2.01
CA THR A 291 5.49 -68.84 3.36
C THR A 291 5.78 -70.33 3.32
N ASN A 292 6.36 -70.89 4.38
CA ASN A 292 6.61 -72.33 4.45
C ASN A 292 5.33 -73.14 4.18
N GLY A 293 5.42 -74.15 3.31
CA GLY A 293 4.31 -75.06 2.99
C GLY A 293 3.27 -74.55 1.98
N VAL A 294 3.41 -73.33 1.44
CA VAL A 294 2.47 -72.84 0.39
C VAL A 294 2.60 -73.60 -0.92
N VAL A 295 3.78 -74.15 -1.23
CA VAL A 295 3.96 -75.07 -2.35
C VAL A 295 3.42 -76.44 -1.94
N THR A 296 2.19 -76.73 -2.37
CA THR A 296 1.51 -78.01 -2.10
C THR A 296 1.69 -78.97 -3.26
N THR A 297 1.45 -80.26 -3.04
CA THR A 297 1.52 -81.27 -4.10
C THR A 297 0.60 -80.95 -5.29
N PRO A 298 -0.64 -80.42 -5.14
CA PRO A 298 -1.45 -79.93 -6.27
C PRO A 298 -0.84 -78.77 -7.06
N LYS A 299 0.01 -77.95 -6.44
CA LYS A 299 0.69 -76.82 -7.08
C LYS A 299 1.94 -77.24 -7.85
N LEU A 300 2.52 -78.38 -7.48
CA LEU A 300 3.60 -79.02 -8.21
C LEU A 300 3.06 -79.98 -9.30
N PHE A 301 1.95 -80.67 -9.05
CA PHE A 301 1.40 -81.72 -9.89
C PHE A 301 -0.13 -81.71 -9.90
N THR A 302 -0.75 -81.94 -11.05
CA THR A 302 -2.19 -82.23 -11.13
C THR A 302 -2.47 -83.62 -10.53
N ASN A 303 -2.75 -83.68 -9.22
CA ASN A 303 -2.94 -84.90 -8.41
C ASN A 303 -1.94 -86.02 -8.74
N PRO A 304 -0.77 -86.08 -8.08
CA PRO A 304 0.25 -87.08 -8.38
C PRO A 304 -0.16 -88.52 -8.00
N GLY A 305 -1.32 -88.72 -7.37
CA GLY A 305 -1.75 -90.00 -6.81
C GLY A 305 -1.25 -90.22 -5.37
N VAL A 306 -1.79 -91.24 -4.71
CA VAL A 306 -1.46 -91.56 -3.31
C VAL A 306 -0.15 -92.34 -3.23
N ASN A 307 0.72 -91.99 -2.27
CA ASN A 307 1.98 -92.68 -1.95
C ASN A 307 2.93 -92.86 -3.15
N ARG A 308 3.07 -91.82 -3.99
CA ARG A 308 4.05 -91.80 -5.09
C ARG A 308 5.36 -91.15 -4.67
N LEU A 309 6.46 -91.65 -5.23
CA LEU A 309 7.73 -90.93 -5.24
C LEU A 309 7.70 -89.92 -6.40
N VAL A 310 8.30 -88.75 -6.20
CA VAL A 310 8.46 -87.74 -7.24
C VAL A 310 9.92 -87.71 -7.66
N MET A 311 10.17 -87.72 -8.96
CA MET A 311 11.51 -87.59 -9.54
C MET A 311 11.47 -86.81 -10.84
N THR A 312 12.62 -86.53 -11.44
CA THR A 312 12.69 -85.89 -12.75
C THR A 312 12.26 -86.85 -13.85
N ASP A 313 11.69 -86.35 -14.96
CA ASP A 313 11.27 -87.19 -16.08
C ASP A 313 12.44 -87.95 -16.70
N ALA A 314 12.19 -89.21 -17.05
CA ALA A 314 13.23 -90.13 -17.52
C ALA A 314 13.79 -89.80 -18.91
N THR A 315 13.23 -88.80 -19.61
CA THR A 315 13.59 -88.49 -21.01
C THR A 315 14.52 -87.28 -21.11
N THR A 316 14.23 -86.21 -20.38
CA THR A 316 14.89 -84.91 -20.46
C THR A 316 15.43 -84.44 -19.11
N GLY A 317 14.88 -84.96 -18.01
CA GLY A 317 15.16 -84.50 -16.65
C GLY A 317 14.66 -83.08 -16.35
N ALA A 318 13.88 -82.47 -17.25
CA ALA A 318 13.48 -81.07 -17.18
C ALA A 318 12.20 -80.84 -16.36
N THR A 319 11.41 -81.89 -16.15
CA THR A 319 10.13 -81.83 -15.44
C THR A 319 10.12 -82.79 -14.27
N LEU A 320 9.34 -82.48 -13.21
CA LEU A 320 9.08 -83.43 -12.13
C LEU A 320 7.85 -84.27 -12.49
N GLU A 321 7.89 -85.57 -12.23
CA GLU A 321 6.80 -86.51 -12.52
C GLU A 321 6.65 -87.52 -11.37
N PRO A 322 5.43 -87.93 -10.99
CA PRO A 322 5.23 -89.05 -10.07
C PRO A 322 5.67 -90.38 -10.69
N LEU A 323 6.55 -91.11 -10.01
CA LEU A 323 6.89 -92.48 -10.36
C LEU A 323 5.94 -93.48 -9.69
N ALA A 324 5.55 -94.47 -10.47
CA ALA A 324 4.73 -95.59 -10.07
C ALA A 324 5.40 -96.92 -10.43
N CYS A 325 5.99 -97.61 -9.45
CA CYS A 325 6.34 -99.01 -9.64
C CYS A 325 5.09 -99.89 -9.59
N GLY A 326 5.02 -100.89 -10.47
CA GLY A 326 4.01 -101.92 -10.46
C GLY A 326 4.11 -102.79 -9.20
N ASN A 327 3.08 -103.61 -8.98
CA ASN A 327 3.09 -104.55 -7.87
C ASN A 327 4.22 -105.58 -8.05
N GLY A 328 5.07 -105.75 -7.03
CA GLY A 328 6.24 -106.64 -7.11
C GLY A 328 7.48 -106.02 -7.76
N GLU A 329 7.46 -104.70 -8.01
CA GLU A 329 8.60 -103.93 -8.49
C GLU A 329 9.18 -103.03 -7.40
N VAL A 330 10.47 -102.76 -7.49
CA VAL A 330 11.25 -101.89 -6.63
C VAL A 330 12.06 -100.91 -7.47
N LEU A 331 12.44 -99.81 -6.84
CA LEU A 331 13.31 -98.80 -7.44
C LEU A 331 14.72 -99.33 -7.63
N VAL A 332 15.25 -99.18 -8.85
CA VAL A 332 16.62 -99.48 -9.21
C VAL A 332 17.23 -98.33 -10.01
N TRP A 333 18.54 -98.16 -9.92
CA TRP A 333 19.26 -97.19 -10.73
C TRP A 333 19.64 -97.81 -12.09
N GLY A 334 18.99 -97.38 -13.16
CA GLY A 334 19.15 -97.86 -14.54
C GLY A 334 20.32 -97.24 -15.33
N GLY A 335 21.18 -96.45 -14.67
CA GLY A 335 22.32 -95.82 -15.33
C GLY A 335 21.93 -94.54 -16.06
N ALA A 336 21.90 -94.59 -17.41
CA ALA A 336 21.67 -93.41 -18.25
C ALA A 336 20.24 -92.85 -18.15
N THR A 337 19.26 -93.69 -17.78
CA THR A 337 17.85 -93.31 -17.58
C THR A 337 17.53 -92.93 -16.13
N GLY A 338 18.51 -93.00 -15.21
CA GLY A 338 18.30 -92.65 -13.80
C GLY A 338 17.53 -93.72 -13.02
N TRP A 339 16.65 -93.30 -12.11
CA TRP A 339 15.81 -94.20 -11.32
C TRP A 339 14.66 -94.77 -12.15
N ASP A 340 14.49 -96.08 -12.10
CA ASP A 340 13.39 -96.79 -12.77
C ASP A 340 12.86 -97.94 -11.91
N CYS A 341 11.72 -98.49 -12.27
CA CYS A 341 11.11 -99.63 -11.59
C CYS A 341 11.58 -100.94 -12.24
N ALA A 342 11.97 -101.91 -11.41
CA ALA A 342 12.26 -103.26 -11.86
C ALA A 342 11.63 -104.27 -10.91
N THR A 343 11.27 -105.45 -11.41
CA THR A 343 10.77 -106.54 -10.56
C THR A 343 11.78 -106.85 -9.45
N VAL A 344 11.29 -107.25 -8.28
CA VAL A 344 12.16 -107.66 -7.16
C VAL A 344 13.18 -108.73 -7.60
N ALA A 345 12.79 -109.64 -8.49
CA ALA A 345 13.69 -110.64 -9.08
C ALA A 345 14.83 -110.01 -9.91
N ASN A 346 14.53 -108.96 -10.67
CA ASN A 346 15.54 -108.24 -11.46
C ASN A 346 16.42 -107.34 -10.56
N ALA A 347 15.87 -106.80 -9.48
CA ALA A 347 16.58 -105.91 -8.56
C ALA A 347 17.55 -106.64 -7.61
N LEU A 348 17.19 -107.84 -7.15
CA LEU A 348 18.05 -108.68 -6.29
C LEU A 348 19.18 -109.39 -7.06
N GLY A 349 19.17 -109.32 -8.39
CA GLY A 349 20.10 -110.03 -9.25
C GLY A 349 19.84 -111.54 -9.30
N THR A 350 20.51 -112.23 -10.22
CA THR A 350 20.19 -113.61 -10.63
C THR A 350 20.78 -114.70 -9.72
N GLY A 351 20.83 -114.52 -8.39
CA GLY A 351 21.66 -115.35 -7.49
C GLY A 351 21.00 -116.09 -6.33
N TYR A 352 19.69 -115.91 -6.07
CA TYR A 352 19.03 -116.42 -4.85
C TYR A 352 17.86 -117.36 -5.15
N ILE A 353 17.56 -118.29 -4.25
CA ILE A 353 16.29 -119.04 -4.29
C ILE A 353 15.19 -118.12 -3.78
N VAL A 354 14.35 -117.69 -4.70
CA VAL A 354 13.33 -116.65 -4.47
C VAL A 354 11.96 -117.29 -4.27
N ASP A 355 11.22 -116.87 -3.23
CA ASP A 355 9.81 -117.22 -3.05
C ASP A 355 8.96 -116.46 -4.07
N GLY A 356 8.09 -117.18 -4.80
CA GLY A 356 7.36 -116.62 -5.96
C GLY A 356 8.16 -116.57 -7.27
N GLY A 357 9.40 -117.08 -7.31
CA GLY A 357 10.14 -117.37 -8.54
C GLY A 357 10.37 -118.87 -8.80
N ASN A 358 10.16 -119.71 -7.78
CA ASN A 358 10.23 -121.17 -7.91
C ASN A 358 8.87 -121.86 -7.69
N THR A 359 7.74 -121.15 -7.76
CA THR A 359 6.42 -121.79 -7.84
C THR A 359 6.18 -122.21 -9.28
N ARG A 360 6.49 -123.48 -9.55
CA ARG A 360 6.32 -124.15 -10.83
C ARG A 360 5.27 -125.24 -10.65
N GLY A 361 4.61 -125.67 -11.72
CA GLY A 361 3.76 -126.87 -11.70
C GLY A 361 4.52 -128.19 -11.48
N ALA A 362 5.73 -128.16 -10.90
CA ALA A 362 6.69 -129.24 -10.72
C ALA A 362 7.64 -128.95 -9.53
N ALA A 363 8.44 -129.93 -9.11
CA ALA A 363 9.31 -129.84 -7.93
C ALA A 363 10.44 -128.77 -8.05
N ILE A 364 10.76 -128.14 -6.92
CA ILE A 364 11.88 -127.18 -6.77
C ILE A 364 13.15 -127.95 -6.42
N THR A 365 14.24 -127.72 -7.15
CA THR A 365 15.55 -128.34 -6.90
C THR A 365 16.52 -127.30 -6.35
N ILE A 366 17.02 -127.54 -5.13
CA ILE A 366 18.04 -126.72 -4.46
C ILE A 366 19.31 -127.56 -4.35
N GLY A 367 20.45 -127.04 -4.83
CA GLY A 367 21.74 -127.66 -4.60
C GLY A 367 22.86 -127.21 -5.53
N THR A 368 24.05 -127.75 -5.31
CA THR A 368 25.17 -127.72 -6.26
C THR A 368 24.95 -128.82 -7.29
N LYS A 369 25.31 -128.59 -8.56
CA LYS A 369 25.16 -129.60 -9.63
C LYS A 369 26.47 -130.29 -10.02
N ASP A 370 27.58 -129.85 -9.46
CA ASP A 370 28.94 -130.30 -9.71
C ASP A 370 29.49 -131.10 -8.51
N ASN A 371 30.71 -131.64 -8.65
CA ASN A 371 31.42 -132.34 -7.57
C ASN A 371 31.99 -131.34 -6.56
N TYR A 372 31.17 -130.34 -6.18
CA TYR A 372 31.32 -129.51 -5.00
C TYR A 372 30.14 -129.76 -4.08
N ALA A 373 30.43 -129.68 -2.80
CA ALA A 373 29.42 -129.96 -1.83
C ALA A 373 28.38 -128.85 -1.75
N LEU A 374 27.12 -129.22 -1.52
CA LEU A 374 26.10 -128.24 -1.18
C LEU A 374 26.28 -127.86 0.28
N ASN A 375 26.92 -126.71 0.46
CA ASN A 375 27.14 -126.15 1.77
C ASN A 375 25.93 -125.32 2.20
N PHE A 376 25.40 -125.69 3.35
CA PHE A 376 24.54 -124.84 4.14
C PHE A 376 25.41 -124.19 5.20
N GLU A 377 25.73 -122.93 4.96
CA GLU A 377 26.69 -122.17 5.74
C GLU A 377 25.98 -121.26 6.74
N THR A 378 26.58 -121.15 7.91
CA THR A 378 26.17 -120.17 8.93
C THR A 378 27.42 -119.64 9.61
N ASN A 379 27.54 -118.31 9.68
CA ASN A 379 28.75 -117.61 10.14
C ASN A 379 29.98 -117.96 9.30
N ASP A 380 29.87 -117.77 7.98
CA ASP A 380 30.91 -117.99 6.96
C ASP A 380 31.62 -119.36 7.05
N THR A 381 30.91 -120.35 7.57
CA THR A 381 31.40 -121.70 7.78
C THR A 381 30.28 -122.69 7.51
N THR A 382 30.61 -123.80 6.86
CA THR A 382 29.66 -124.86 6.54
C THR A 382 29.21 -125.63 7.78
N LYS A 383 27.90 -125.79 7.95
CA LYS A 383 27.28 -126.50 9.09
C LYS A 383 26.58 -127.77 8.70
N MET A 384 25.98 -127.76 7.51
CA MET A 384 25.53 -128.96 6.83
C MET A 384 26.13 -128.96 5.44
N ILE A 385 26.62 -130.10 5.05
CA ILE A 385 27.26 -130.31 3.78
C ILE A 385 26.60 -131.52 3.14
N ILE A 386 26.22 -131.43 1.87
CA ILE A 386 26.01 -132.63 1.08
C ILE A 386 27.27 -132.76 0.25
N THR A 387 28.17 -133.66 0.64
CA THR A 387 29.42 -133.88 -0.08
C THR A 387 29.14 -134.47 -1.45
N THR A 388 30.20 -134.57 -2.22
CA THR A 388 30.16 -134.91 -3.62
C THR A 388 29.92 -136.40 -3.87
N ALA A 389 30.27 -137.25 -2.91
CA ALA A 389 29.85 -138.65 -2.85
C ALA A 389 28.37 -138.83 -2.48
N GLY A 390 27.65 -137.73 -2.25
CA GLY A 390 26.27 -137.69 -1.78
C GLY A 390 26.15 -137.88 -0.26
N ASP A 391 27.26 -137.90 0.46
CA ASP A 391 27.27 -138.14 1.89
C ASP A 391 26.95 -136.83 2.61
N VAL A 392 25.96 -136.88 3.49
CA VAL A 392 25.52 -135.71 4.22
C VAL A 392 26.33 -135.61 5.51
N GLY A 393 27.01 -134.49 5.70
CA GLY A 393 27.67 -134.12 6.95
C GLY A 393 26.86 -133.07 7.68
N ILE A 394 26.66 -133.26 8.98
CA ILE A 394 26.05 -132.27 9.86
C ILE A 394 26.97 -132.08 11.07
N GLY A 395 27.43 -130.85 11.30
CA GLY A 395 28.47 -130.54 12.29
C GLY A 395 29.89 -130.89 11.85
N THR A 396 30.05 -131.42 10.63
CA THR A 396 31.33 -131.73 10.00
C THR A 396 31.28 -131.38 8.52
N THR A 397 32.41 -130.97 7.97
CA THR A 397 32.62 -130.82 6.53
C THR A 397 33.25 -132.05 5.87
N SER A 398 33.67 -133.02 6.69
CA SER A 398 34.31 -134.27 6.26
C SER A 398 33.55 -135.45 6.88
N PRO A 399 32.33 -135.76 6.38
CA PRO A 399 31.62 -136.96 6.78
C PRO A 399 32.47 -138.21 6.50
N ASP A 400 32.27 -139.25 7.31
CA ASP A 400 32.99 -140.52 7.17
C ASP A 400 32.68 -141.18 5.82
N SER A 401 33.70 -141.55 5.05
CA SER A 401 33.56 -142.08 3.69
C SER A 401 32.91 -143.47 3.62
N THR A 402 32.67 -144.11 4.77
CA THR A 402 31.95 -145.39 4.85
C THR A 402 30.47 -145.21 5.23
N ALA A 403 30.00 -143.99 5.49
CA ALA A 403 28.63 -143.68 5.92
C ALA A 403 27.95 -142.63 5.02
N LYS A 404 26.63 -142.76 4.80
CA LYS A 404 25.85 -141.82 3.98
C LYS A 404 25.35 -140.59 4.73
N LEU A 405 25.23 -140.68 6.06
CA LEU A 405 24.97 -139.54 6.92
C LEU A 405 25.92 -139.62 8.12
N THR A 406 26.71 -138.57 8.32
CA THR A 406 27.53 -138.37 9.51
C THR A 406 27.06 -137.12 10.22
N VAL A 407 26.63 -137.28 11.46
CA VAL A 407 26.28 -136.16 12.35
C VAL A 407 27.26 -136.18 13.51
N THR A 408 27.93 -135.06 13.77
CA THR A 408 28.89 -134.95 14.87
C THR A 408 28.62 -133.71 15.71
N ASP A 409 28.82 -133.84 17.02
CA ASP A 409 28.91 -132.71 17.94
C ASP A 409 30.37 -132.31 18.23
N GLY A 410 31.33 -132.92 17.52
CA GLY A 410 32.76 -132.76 17.74
C GLY A 410 33.33 -133.69 18.81
N THR A 411 32.49 -134.42 19.54
CA THR A 411 32.91 -135.40 20.57
C THR A 411 32.40 -136.80 20.30
N GLN A 412 31.24 -136.94 19.65
CA GLN A 412 30.62 -138.20 19.28
C GLN A 412 30.01 -138.10 17.89
N ASP A 413 30.14 -139.18 17.12
CA ASP A 413 29.53 -139.30 15.79
C ASP A 413 28.33 -140.25 15.84
N ALA A 414 27.22 -139.80 15.26
CA ALA A 414 26.12 -140.67 14.84
C ALA A 414 26.25 -140.92 13.34
N LYS A 415 26.33 -142.19 12.94
CA LYS A 415 26.55 -142.60 11.54
C LYS A 415 25.45 -143.52 11.06
N ILE A 416 25.01 -143.30 9.83
CA ILE A 416 24.18 -144.26 9.09
C ILE A 416 25.04 -144.84 7.97
N THR A 417 25.48 -146.08 8.16
CA THR A 417 26.13 -146.89 7.12
C THR A 417 25.07 -147.74 6.45
N ILE A 418 25.00 -147.68 5.13
CA ILE A 418 24.03 -148.42 4.30
C ILE A 418 24.74 -149.11 3.17
#